data_AF-A0A2P5AMC3-F1
#
_entry.id   AF-A0A2P5AMC3-F1
#
_cell.length_a   1.000
_cell.length_b   1.000
_cell.length_c   1.000
_cell.angle_alpha   90.00
_cell.angle_beta   90.00
_cell.angle_gamma   90.00
#
_symmetry.space_group_name_H-M   'P 1'
#
loop_
_entity.id
_entity.type
_entity.pdbx_description
1 polymer ?
#
loop_
_entity_poly.entity_id
_entity_poly.type
_entity_poly.pdbx_seq_one_letter_code
_entity_poly.pdbx_strand_id
1 'polypeptide(L)'
;MPFKRYVEIGRVALVNYGKDYGKLVVIVDVIDQNRALVDAPDMVRSQLNFKRLSLTDIKIDIKRVPKKKELLAAMEAADVKKKWENSSWGRKLIVQKRRASLNDFDRFKLMLAKIKRSGLVKQELAKLKKANAS
;
A
#
# COMPACT_ATOMS: atom_id res chain seq x y z
N MET A 1 8.23 -18.83 13.17
CA MET A 1 8.69 -17.59 13.85
C MET A 1 7.53 -16.62 14.01
N PRO A 2 7.44 -15.86 15.12
CA PRO A 2 6.30 -15.01 15.44
C PRO A 2 6.19 -13.74 14.56
N PHE A 3 7.29 -13.25 13.99
CA PHE A 3 7.30 -12.07 13.12
C PHE A 3 7.34 -12.44 11.63
N LYS A 4 6.65 -11.67 10.79
CA LYS A 4 6.57 -11.86 9.33
C LYS A 4 7.29 -10.78 8.52
N ARG A 5 7.46 -9.58 9.10
CA ARG A 5 8.08 -8.42 8.46
C ARG A 5 9.32 -8.04 9.24
N TYR A 6 10.45 -8.10 8.57
CA TYR A 6 11.75 -7.77 9.16
C TYR A 6 12.36 -6.57 8.44
N VAL A 7 13.18 -5.83 9.19
CA VAL A 7 14.06 -4.83 8.61
C VAL A 7 15.19 -5.59 7.94
N GLU A 8 15.17 -5.61 6.61
CA GLU A 8 16.15 -6.31 5.80
C GLU A 8 16.33 -5.59 4.46
N ILE A 9 17.46 -5.85 3.82
CA ILE A 9 17.79 -5.29 2.52
C ILE A 9 16.78 -5.78 1.48
N GLY A 10 16.25 -4.86 0.68
CA GLY A 10 15.24 -5.13 -0.32
C GLY A 10 13.80 -5.16 0.21
N ARG A 11 13.57 -4.93 1.50
CA ARG A 11 12.21 -4.78 2.03
C ARG A 11 11.60 -3.47 1.54
N VAL A 12 10.38 -3.55 1.01
CA VAL A 12 9.59 -2.37 0.63
C VAL A 12 8.87 -1.83 1.85
N ALA A 13 8.93 -0.53 2.06
CA ALA A 13 8.30 0.19 3.16
C ALA A 13 7.50 1.39 2.66
N LEU A 14 6.45 1.75 3.39
CA LEU A 14 5.69 2.97 3.18
C LEU A 14 6.15 4.05 4.17
N VAL A 15 6.36 5.27 3.70
CA VAL A 15 6.67 6.41 4.57
C VAL A 15 5.40 6.94 5.23
N ASN A 16 5.37 6.94 6.56
CA ASN A 16 4.20 7.26 7.39
C ASN A 16 4.05 8.76 7.71
N TYR A 17 5.12 9.56 7.63
CA TYR A 17 5.05 11.00 7.88
C TYR A 17 6.28 11.76 7.35
N GLY A 18 6.15 13.09 7.28
CA GLY A 18 7.16 14.03 6.79
C GLY A 18 7.03 14.32 5.29
N LYS A 19 8.08 14.92 4.70
CA LYS A 19 8.06 15.42 3.31
C LYS A 19 7.71 14.36 2.25
N ASP A 20 8.11 13.12 2.49
CA ASP A 20 7.90 11.98 1.58
C ASP A 20 6.70 11.10 1.97
N TYR A 21 5.74 11.64 2.71
CA TYR A 21 4.55 10.92 3.17
C TYR A 21 3.82 10.20 2.03
N GLY A 22 3.47 8.93 2.28
CA GLY A 22 2.71 8.11 1.33
C GLY A 22 3.52 7.56 0.17
N LYS A 23 4.83 7.84 0.09
CA LYS A 23 5.72 7.23 -0.90
C LYS A 23 6.16 5.83 -0.46
N LEU A 24 6.28 4.94 -1.44
CA LEU A 24 6.94 3.65 -1.27
C LEU A 24 8.44 3.81 -1.46
N VAL A 25 9.19 3.20 -0.56
CA VAL A 25 10.65 3.19 -0.58
C VAL A 25 11.16 1.77 -0.36
N VAL A 26 12.37 1.50 -0.84
CA VAL A 26 13.07 0.23 -0.59
C VAL A 26 14.20 0.48 0.39
N ILE A 27 14.33 -0.39 1.40
CA ILE A 27 15.48 -0.40 2.30
C ILE A 27 16.67 -0.98 1.54
N VAL A 28 17.68 -0.16 1.31
CA VAL A 28 18.88 -0.51 0.54
C VAL A 28 20.04 -0.91 1.44
N ASP A 29 20.10 -0.29 2.63
CA ASP A 29 21.05 -0.64 3.68
C ASP A 29 20.48 -0.32 5.05
N VAL A 30 21.01 -0.98 6.09
CA VAL A 30 20.71 -0.69 7.49
C VAL A 30 21.92 0.01 8.09
N ILE A 31 21.74 1.24 8.54
CA ILE A 31 22.84 2.09 9.02
C ILE A 31 23.07 1.80 10.51
N ASP A 32 21.99 1.86 11.29
CA ASP A 32 22.00 1.59 12.72
C ASP A 32 20.62 1.06 13.15
N GLN A 33 20.41 0.90 14.46
CA GLN A 33 19.16 0.37 15.02
C GLN A 33 17.92 1.23 14.70
N ASN A 34 18.11 2.52 14.43
CA ASN A 34 17.04 3.48 14.22
C ASN A 34 16.94 3.94 12.77
N ARG A 35 17.96 3.77 11.93
CA ARG A 35 18.02 4.36 10.59
C ARG A 35 18.31 3.32 9.50
N ALA A 36 17.59 3.47 8.38
CA ALA A 36 17.89 2.81 7.13
C ALA A 36 18.28 3.82 6.05
N LEU A 37 19.12 3.36 5.13
CA LEU A 37 19.32 3.99 3.85
C LEU A 37 18.21 3.53 2.91
N VAL A 38 17.42 4.47 2.43
CA VAL A 38 16.27 4.20 1.57
C VAL A 38 16.44 4.80 0.19
N ASP A 39 15.82 4.16 -0.80
CA ASP A 39 15.84 4.62 -2.19
C ASP A 39 14.49 4.35 -2.87
N ALA A 40 14.17 5.14 -3.87
CA ALA A 40 12.96 5.06 -4.68
C ALA A 40 13.20 5.71 -6.05
N PRO A 41 12.41 5.37 -7.09
CA PRO A 41 12.58 5.94 -8.44
C PRO A 41 12.63 7.47 -8.46
N ASP A 42 11.66 8.10 -7.79
CA ASP A 42 11.45 9.54 -7.82
C ASP A 42 12.11 10.26 -6.62
N MET A 43 13.03 9.59 -5.93
CA MET A 43 13.68 10.11 -4.73
C MET A 43 15.19 10.05 -4.87
N VAL A 44 15.88 11.03 -4.28
CA VAL A 44 17.33 10.92 -4.05
C VAL A 44 17.54 10.02 -2.84
N ARG A 45 18.49 9.10 -2.94
CA ARG A 45 18.84 8.19 -1.85
C ARG A 45 19.10 8.98 -0.57
N SER A 46 18.38 8.64 0.49
CA SER A 46 18.40 9.40 1.75
C SER A 46 18.29 8.46 2.95
N GLN A 47 18.64 8.97 4.12
CA GLN A 47 18.52 8.24 5.36
C GLN A 47 17.15 8.51 5.99
N LEU A 48 16.46 7.47 6.43
CA LEU A 48 15.19 7.59 7.16
C LEU A 48 15.22 6.79 8.45
N ASN A 49 14.59 7.33 9.48
CA ASN A 49 14.39 6.62 10.75
C ASN A 49 13.30 5.55 10.57
N PHE A 50 13.46 4.36 11.15
CA PHE A 50 12.49 3.27 11.08
C PHE A 50 11.12 3.66 11.65
N LYS A 51 11.06 4.60 12.61
CA LYS A 51 9.79 5.15 13.09
C LYS A 51 8.96 5.81 11.97
N ARG A 52 9.61 6.30 10.92
CA ARG A 52 8.97 6.89 9.72
C ARG A 52 8.50 5.84 8.71
N LEU A 53 8.88 4.59 8.89
CA LEU A 53 8.66 3.52 7.92
C LEU A 53 7.66 2.50 8.47
N SER A 54 6.66 2.16 7.68
CA SER A 54 5.85 0.96 7.89
C SER A 54 6.27 -0.11 6.90
N LEU A 55 6.77 -1.24 7.40
CA LEU A 55 7.18 -2.35 6.55
C LEU A 55 5.97 -3.01 5.88
N THR A 56 6.14 -3.34 4.59
CA THR A 56 5.14 -4.08 3.82
C THR A 56 5.49 -5.57 3.76
N ASP A 57 4.59 -6.41 3.25
CA ASP A 57 4.89 -7.83 3.01
C ASP A 57 5.77 -8.06 1.77
N ILE A 58 5.97 -7.02 0.94
CA ILE A 58 6.70 -7.12 -0.32
C ILE A 58 8.21 -7.01 -0.04
N LYS A 59 8.96 -7.99 -0.53
CA LYS A 59 10.42 -7.99 -0.54
C LYS A 59 10.90 -8.17 -1.98
N ILE A 60 11.97 -7.46 -2.32
CA ILE A 60 12.76 -7.67 -3.53
C ILE A 60 14.15 -8.17 -3.16
N ASP A 61 14.72 -9.07 -3.95
CA ASP A 61 16.09 -9.52 -3.72
C ASP A 61 17.06 -8.59 -4.45
N ILE A 62 17.84 -7.85 -3.65
CA ILE A 62 18.85 -6.91 -4.14
C ILE A 62 20.12 -7.06 -3.30
N LYS A 63 21.26 -6.71 -3.91
CA LYS A 63 22.53 -6.58 -3.16
C LYS A 63 22.49 -5.35 -2.26
N ARG A 64 23.33 -5.34 -1.22
CA ARG A 64 23.54 -4.18 -0.36
C ARG A 64 24.04 -2.99 -1.21
N VAL A 65 23.38 -1.84 -1.09
CA VAL A 65 23.73 -0.60 -1.82
C VAL A 65 23.86 -0.80 -3.34
N PRO A 66 22.80 -1.20 -4.06
CA PRO A 66 22.85 -1.35 -5.51
C PRO A 66 22.90 0.03 -6.18
N LYS A 67 23.26 0.08 -7.47
CA LYS A 67 23.12 1.33 -8.25
C LYS A 67 21.64 1.62 -8.50
N LYS A 68 21.26 2.89 -8.67
CA LYS A 68 19.85 3.27 -8.88
C LYS A 68 19.22 2.57 -10.09
N LYS A 69 19.98 2.39 -11.17
CA LYS A 69 19.55 1.64 -12.37
C LYS A 69 19.20 0.18 -12.05
N GLU A 70 20.01 -0.48 -11.24
CA GLU A 70 19.80 -1.88 -10.84
C GLU A 70 18.59 -2.02 -9.91
N LEU A 71 18.41 -1.07 -8.99
CA LEU A 71 17.24 -1.04 -8.12
C LEU A 71 15.94 -0.89 -8.92
N LEU A 72 15.92 -0.01 -9.92
CA LEU A 72 14.76 0.18 -10.80
C LEU A 72 14.44 -1.10 -11.57
N ALA A 73 15.45 -1.72 -12.17
CA ALA A 73 15.27 -2.99 -12.89
C ALA A 73 14.75 -4.10 -11.96
N ALA A 74 15.27 -4.20 -10.73
CA ALA A 74 14.79 -5.17 -9.75
C ALA A 74 13.35 -4.90 -9.30
N MET A 75 12.98 -3.63 -9.13
CA MET A 75 11.64 -3.24 -8.71
C MET A 75 10.59 -3.50 -9.81
N GLU A 76 10.96 -3.31 -11.08
CA GLU A 76 10.16 -3.65 -12.25
C GLU A 76 10.05 -5.17 -12.41
N ALA A 77 11.16 -5.90 -12.35
CA ALA A 77 11.17 -7.36 -12.43
C ALA A 77 10.31 -8.02 -11.34
N ALA A 78 10.29 -7.44 -10.13
CA ALA A 78 9.47 -7.92 -9.04
C ALA A 78 8.02 -7.41 -9.07
N ASP A 79 7.65 -6.57 -10.04
CA ASP A 79 6.31 -6.00 -10.23
C ASP A 79 5.75 -5.33 -8.93
N VAL A 80 6.64 -4.67 -8.17
CA VAL A 80 6.32 -4.13 -6.83
C VAL A 80 5.11 -3.20 -6.86
N LYS A 81 5.02 -2.34 -7.86
CA LYS A 81 3.90 -1.39 -8.01
C LYS A 81 2.56 -2.12 -8.15
N LYS A 82 2.48 -3.12 -9.02
CA LYS A 82 1.25 -3.92 -9.20
C LYS A 82 0.91 -4.70 -7.95
N LYS A 83 1.90 -5.32 -7.29
CA LYS A 83 1.69 -6.05 -6.02
C LYS A 83 1.17 -5.12 -4.92
N TRP A 84 1.71 -3.90 -4.84
CA TRP A 84 1.25 -2.90 -3.89
C TRP A 84 -0.18 -2.45 -4.19
N GLU A 85 -0.47 -2.07 -5.43
CA GLU A 85 -1.81 -1.63 -5.84
C GLU A 85 -2.87 -2.73 -5.66
N ASN A 86 -2.47 -4.01 -5.75
CA ASN A 86 -3.33 -5.15 -5.47
C ASN A 86 -3.43 -5.53 -3.99
N SER A 87 -2.51 -5.06 -3.14
CA SER A 87 -2.58 -5.31 -1.70
C SER A 87 -3.82 -4.64 -1.09
N SER A 88 -4.41 -5.26 -0.07
CA SER A 88 -5.56 -4.69 0.64
C SER A 88 -5.26 -3.28 1.17
N TRP A 89 -4.03 -3.06 1.63
CA TRP A 89 -3.56 -1.78 2.13
C TRP A 89 -3.39 -0.73 1.01
N GLY A 90 -2.72 -1.08 -0.09
CA GLY A 90 -2.59 -0.19 -1.24
C GLY A 90 -3.95 0.18 -1.84
N ARG A 91 -4.86 -0.78 -2.01
CA ARG A 91 -6.25 -0.54 -2.45
C ARG A 91 -6.97 0.42 -1.52
N LYS A 92 -6.82 0.26 -0.19
CA LYS A 92 -7.42 1.16 0.80
C LYS A 92 -6.94 2.60 0.62
N LEU A 93 -5.64 2.82 0.45
CA LEU A 93 -5.07 4.15 0.22
C LEU A 93 -5.54 4.76 -1.10
N ILE A 94 -5.60 3.97 -2.18
CA ILE A 94 -6.10 4.42 -3.49
C ILE A 94 -7.56 4.87 -3.38
N VAL A 95 -8.41 4.08 -2.71
CA VAL A 95 -9.82 4.43 -2.49
C VAL A 95 -9.94 5.70 -1.65
N GLN A 96 -9.12 5.87 -0.61
CA GLN A 96 -9.10 7.09 0.19
C GLN A 96 -8.74 8.32 -0.66
N LYS A 97 -7.69 8.21 -1.48
CA LYS A 97 -7.27 9.29 -2.39
C LYS A 97 -8.36 9.63 -3.41
N ARG A 98 -8.98 8.61 -4.03
CA ARG A 98 -10.09 8.80 -4.98
C ARG A 98 -11.31 9.44 -4.32
N ARG A 99 -11.62 9.08 -3.07
CA ARG A 99 -12.73 9.69 -2.32
C ARG A 99 -12.47 11.16 -1.98
N ALA A 100 -11.24 11.49 -1.63
CA ALA A 100 -10.85 12.87 -1.36
C ALA A 100 -10.93 13.76 -2.62
N SER A 101 -10.74 13.20 -3.81
CA SER A 101 -10.83 13.93 -5.08
C SER A 101 -12.24 14.04 -5.67
N LEU A 102 -13.28 13.53 -5.01
CA LEU A 102 -14.65 13.57 -5.56
C LEU A 102 -15.25 14.97 -5.44
N ASN A 103 -15.77 15.48 -6.57
CA ASN A 103 -16.62 16.66 -6.57
C ASN A 103 -18.01 16.35 -5.97
N ASP A 104 -18.79 17.38 -5.72
CA ASP A 104 -20.10 17.25 -5.08
C ASP A 104 -21.09 16.40 -5.89
N PHE A 105 -21.11 16.58 -7.21
CA PHE A 105 -21.98 15.84 -8.10
C PHE A 105 -21.65 14.34 -8.12
N ASP A 106 -20.37 13.96 -8.09
CA ASP A 106 -19.94 12.57 -8.02
C ASP A 106 -20.23 11.93 -6.67
N ARG A 107 -20.19 12.73 -5.58
CA ARG A 107 -20.66 12.28 -4.25
C ARG A 107 -22.16 11.97 -4.27
N PHE A 108 -22.97 12.80 -4.93
CA PHE A 108 -24.41 12.55 -5.12
C PHE A 108 -24.69 11.27 -5.93
N LYS A 109 -24.01 11.08 -7.06
CA LYS A 109 -24.12 9.83 -7.86
C LYS A 109 -23.77 8.59 -7.03
N LEU A 110 -22.68 8.66 -6.27
CA LEU A 110 -22.25 7.56 -5.39
C LEU A 110 -23.27 7.26 -4.29
N MET A 111 -23.92 8.28 -3.73
CA MET A 111 -24.98 8.13 -2.73
C MET A 111 -26.16 7.34 -3.31
N LEU A 112 -26.70 7.77 -4.47
CA LEU A 112 -27.81 7.09 -5.11
C LEU A 112 -27.47 5.63 -5.47
N ALA A 113 -26.29 5.40 -6.04
CA ALA A 113 -25.82 4.05 -6.37
C ALA A 113 -25.72 3.14 -5.12
N LYS A 114 -25.26 3.69 -3.98
CA LYS A 114 -25.20 2.95 -2.70
C LYS A 114 -26.59 2.60 -2.18
N ILE A 115 -27.55 3.51 -2.25
CA ILE A 115 -28.93 3.27 -1.81
C ILE A 115 -29.54 2.13 -2.63
N LYS A 116 -29.44 2.21 -3.97
CA LYS A 116 -29.95 1.15 -4.87
C LYS A 116 -29.32 -0.21 -4.58
N ARG A 117 -27.99 -0.27 -4.42
CA ARG A 117 -27.28 -1.51 -4.07
C ARG A 117 -27.73 -2.07 -2.71
N SER A 118 -27.84 -1.22 -1.69
CA SER A 118 -28.24 -1.64 -0.34
C SER A 118 -29.66 -2.22 -0.33
N GLY A 119 -30.58 -1.61 -1.09
CA GLY A 119 -31.95 -2.13 -1.25
C GLY A 119 -31.98 -3.56 -1.80
N LEU A 120 -31.27 -3.81 -2.90
CA LEU A 120 -31.19 -5.15 -3.51
C LEU A 120 -30.57 -6.18 -2.56
N VAL A 121 -29.48 -5.83 -1.86
CA VAL A 121 -28.84 -6.74 -0.90
C VAL A 121 -29.78 -7.10 0.25
N LYS A 122 -30.56 -6.13 0.76
CA LYS A 122 -31.53 -6.38 1.83
C LYS A 122 -32.67 -7.30 1.38
N GLN A 123 -33.17 -7.13 0.15
CA GLN A 123 -34.21 -7.99 -0.41
C GLN A 123 -33.73 -9.44 -0.50
N GLU A 124 -32.54 -9.67 -1.03
CA GLU A 124 -31.99 -11.02 -1.21
C GLU A 124 -31.64 -11.67 0.12
N LEU A 125 -31.11 -10.90 1.06
CA LEU A 125 -30.87 -11.38 2.43
C LEU A 125 -32.18 -11.74 3.16
N ALA A 126 -33.27 -10.99 2.93
CA ALA A 126 -34.58 -11.32 3.50
C ALA A 126 -35.14 -12.64 2.92
N LYS A 127 -34.98 -12.89 1.62
CA LYS A 127 -35.35 -14.17 0.98
C LYS A 127 -34.57 -15.34 1.59
N LEU A 128 -33.25 -15.20 1.72
CA LEU A 128 -32.40 -16.25 2.33
C LEU A 128 -32.78 -16.53 3.79
N LYS A 129 -33.05 -15.49 4.58
CA LYS A 129 -33.51 -15.66 5.97
C LYS A 129 -34.86 -16.38 6.05
N LYS A 130 -35.79 -16.06 5.16
CA LYS A 130 -37.10 -16.72 5.09
C LYS A 130 -36.94 -18.20 4.72
N ALA A 131 -36.10 -18.52 3.74
CA ALA A 131 -35.83 -19.88 3.33
C ALA A 131 -35.15 -20.74 4.42
N ASN A 132 -34.27 -20.14 5.23
CA ASN A 132 -33.62 -20.84 6.36
C ASN A 132 -34.50 -20.95 7.62
N ALA A 133 -35.60 -20.20 7.69
CA ALA A 133 -36.53 -20.22 8.82
C ALA A 133 -37.71 -21.18 8.60
N SER A 134 -37.95 -21.58 7.34
CA SER A 134 -38.78 -22.72 6.95
C SER A 134 -38.01 -24.02 7.11
#